data_AF-A0A5C7JI11-F1
#
_entry.id   AF-A0A5C7JI11-F1
#
_cell.length_a   1.000
_cell.length_b   1.000
_cell.length_c   1.000
_cell.angle_alpha   90.00
_cell.angle_beta   90.00
_cell.angle_gamma   90.00
#
_symmetry.space_group_name_H-M   'P 1'
#
loop_
_entity.id
_entity.type
_entity.pdbx_description
1 polymer ?
#
loop_
_entity_poly.entity_id
_entity_poly.type
_entity_poly.pdbx_seq_one_letter_code
_entity_poly.pdbx_strand_id
1 'polypeptide(L)'
;MIDTEKLVDFLCREKISANQYLLLRLLHESELEVKKGNLSYSSRGLLYKYYVENPDCNWTVEEVEDLEKKGFIINYKTLDLTSPNPEDRKYDYEKIILTAKFSDYTYVGDDAFMEIWEVYPTFIKVNGDTHPARNVDPDEFGKEYLKIIKKDRQQHEKVKEIIKYLSSKGLIKKGLGRFIKERDWEAWEEEYHKYKNNDNLNNNGRVSL
;
A
#
# COMPACT_ATOMS: atom_id res chain seq x y z
N MET A 1 -7.94 -0.72 6.16
CA MET A 1 -8.30 -2.14 6.19
C MET A 1 -7.91 -2.61 4.82
N ILE A 2 -6.97 -3.55 4.71
CA ILE A 2 -6.47 -3.98 3.41
C ILE A 2 -7.66 -4.54 2.63
N ASP A 3 -7.91 -4.05 1.42
CA ASP A 3 -8.93 -4.58 0.52
C ASP A 3 -8.59 -6.04 0.20
N THR A 4 -9.50 -6.95 0.56
CA THR A 4 -9.30 -8.39 0.38
C THR A 4 -9.05 -8.76 -1.07
N GLU A 5 -9.74 -8.12 -2.02
CA GLU A 5 -9.61 -8.43 -3.45
C GLU A 5 -8.18 -8.10 -3.93
N LYS A 6 -7.69 -6.91 -3.58
CA LYS A 6 -6.34 -6.47 -3.97
C LYS A 6 -5.22 -7.22 -3.25
N LEU A 7 -5.45 -7.65 -2.00
CA LEU A 7 -4.52 -8.53 -1.30
C LEU A 7 -4.43 -9.87 -2.05
N VAL A 8 -5.58 -10.46 -2.39
CA VAL A 8 -5.63 -11.71 -3.16
C VAL A 8 -4.95 -11.53 -4.52
N ASP A 9 -5.21 -10.44 -5.24
CA ASP A 9 -4.53 -10.12 -6.50
C ASP A 9 -3.01 -10.03 -6.34
N PHE A 10 -2.52 -9.37 -5.29
CA PHE A 10 -1.09 -9.29 -4.99
C PHE A 10 -0.50 -10.68 -4.75
N LEU A 11 -1.14 -11.48 -3.88
CA LEU A 11 -0.67 -12.82 -3.54
C LEU A 11 -0.66 -13.73 -4.78
N CYS A 12 -1.70 -13.66 -5.61
CA CYS A 12 -1.79 -14.43 -6.85
C CYS A 12 -0.77 -13.98 -7.90
N ARG A 13 -0.61 -12.67 -8.12
CA ARG A 13 0.31 -12.12 -9.12
C ARG A 13 1.77 -12.41 -8.78
N GLU A 14 2.17 -12.16 -7.54
CA GLU A 14 3.54 -12.36 -7.07
C GLU A 14 3.80 -13.80 -6.61
N LYS A 15 2.78 -14.67 -6.67
CA LYS A 15 2.80 -16.08 -6.25
C LYS A 15 3.33 -16.24 -4.82
N ILE A 16 2.81 -15.42 -3.89
CA ILE A 16 3.23 -15.38 -2.49
C ILE A 16 2.35 -16.34 -1.69
N SER A 17 2.96 -17.30 -0.99
CA SER A 17 2.24 -18.23 -0.11
C SER A 17 1.69 -17.49 1.12
N ALA A 18 0.71 -18.09 1.81
CA ALA A 18 0.18 -17.53 3.05
C ALA A 18 1.29 -17.38 4.12
N ASN A 19 2.22 -18.34 4.18
CA ASN A 19 3.33 -18.30 5.12
C ASN A 19 4.31 -17.18 4.75
N GLN A 20 4.69 -17.08 3.47
CA GLN A 20 5.55 -16.00 2.98
C GLN A 20 4.95 -14.60 3.24
N TYR A 21 3.63 -14.44 3.05
CA TYR A 21 2.95 -13.20 3.37
C TYR A 21 3.00 -12.88 4.87
N LEU A 22 2.84 -13.89 5.74
CA LEU A 22 2.96 -13.71 7.19
C LEU A 22 4.36 -13.19 7.56
N LEU A 23 5.44 -13.70 6.95
CA LEU A 23 6.80 -13.21 7.18
C LEU A 23 6.93 -11.73 6.80
N LEU A 24 6.52 -11.36 5.58
CA LEU A 24 6.57 -9.98 5.10
C LEU A 24 5.78 -9.03 6.00
N ARG A 25 4.60 -9.48 6.46
CA ARG A 25 3.74 -8.71 7.35
C ARG A 25 4.39 -8.50 8.73
N LEU A 26 4.98 -9.53 9.31
CA LEU A 26 5.64 -9.45 10.62
C LEU A 26 6.90 -8.57 10.58
N LEU A 27 7.69 -8.66 9.51
CA LEU A 27 8.83 -7.79 9.26
C LEU A 27 8.37 -6.32 9.17
N HIS A 28 7.33 -6.06 8.38
CA HIS A 28 6.78 -4.73 8.20
C HIS A 28 6.23 -4.12 9.50
N GLU A 29 5.44 -4.87 10.27
CA GLU A 29 4.91 -4.39 11.57
C GLU A 29 6.03 -4.14 12.58
N SER A 30 7.06 -4.97 12.59
CA SER A 30 8.24 -4.74 13.44
C SER A 30 8.94 -3.42 13.07
N GLU A 31 9.12 -3.12 11.77
CA GLU A 31 9.68 -1.84 11.34
C GLU A 31 8.82 -0.64 11.75
N LEU A 32 7.49 -0.77 11.69
CA LEU A 32 6.58 0.29 12.13
C LEU A 32 6.70 0.56 13.62
N GLU A 33 6.75 -0.48 14.44
CA GLU A 33 6.87 -0.34 15.90
C GLU A 33 8.23 0.24 16.30
N VAL A 34 9.31 -0.10 15.58
CA VAL A 34 10.62 0.55 15.73
C VAL A 34 10.54 2.05 15.39
N LYS A 35 9.88 2.41 14.27
CA LYS A 35 9.69 3.83 13.88
C LYS A 35 8.85 4.61 14.89
N LYS A 36 7.91 3.97 15.58
CA LYS A 36 7.12 4.57 16.66
C LYS A 36 7.90 4.72 17.98
N GLY A 37 9.10 4.15 18.07
CA GLY A 37 9.90 4.10 19.31
C GLY A 37 9.42 3.07 20.33
N ASN A 38 8.51 2.17 19.94
CA ASN A 38 7.96 1.13 20.82
C ASN A 38 8.86 -0.12 20.89
N LEU A 39 9.72 -0.32 19.88
CA LEU A 39 10.68 -1.41 19.81
C LEU A 39 12.08 -0.87 19.46
N SER A 40 13.12 -1.59 19.89
CA SER A 40 14.49 -1.37 19.42
C SER A 40 14.73 -2.13 18.12
N TYR A 41 15.64 -1.67 17.26
CA TYR A 41 16.08 -2.42 16.08
C TYR A 41 16.65 -3.81 16.43
N SER A 42 17.23 -3.95 17.63
CA SER A 42 17.73 -5.21 18.18
C SER A 42 16.62 -6.15 18.70
N SER A 43 15.37 -5.71 18.64
CA SER A 43 14.22 -6.49 19.08
C SER A 43 13.13 -6.37 18.02
N ARG A 44 13.25 -7.18 16.95
CA ARG A 44 12.11 -7.53 16.07
C ARG A 44 11.11 -8.39 16.84
N GLY A 45 10.58 -7.83 17.92
CA GLY A 45 9.93 -8.55 19.00
C GLY A 45 8.67 -9.28 18.55
N LEU A 46 7.98 -8.81 17.50
CA LEU A 46 6.83 -9.51 16.93
C LEU A 46 7.23 -10.76 16.16
N LEU A 47 8.29 -10.67 15.35
CA LEU A 47 8.82 -11.82 14.63
C LEU A 47 9.38 -12.86 15.63
N TYR A 48 10.17 -12.40 16.59
CA TYR A 48 10.72 -13.21 17.68
C TYR A 48 9.65 -13.91 18.49
N LYS A 49 8.64 -13.15 18.95
CA LYS A 49 7.51 -13.71 19.68
C LYS A 49 6.82 -14.81 18.88
N TYR A 50 6.56 -14.59 17.60
CA TYR A 50 5.89 -15.59 16.77
C TYR A 50 6.72 -16.85 16.58
N TYR A 51 8.00 -16.76 16.20
CA TYR A 51 8.79 -17.96 15.92
C TYR A 51 9.31 -18.68 17.17
N VAL A 52 9.57 -17.97 18.28
CA VAL A 52 10.05 -18.58 19.53
C VAL A 52 8.92 -19.20 20.34
N GLU A 53 7.76 -18.53 20.41
CA GLU A 53 6.61 -19.08 21.14
C GLU A 53 5.86 -20.13 20.31
N ASN A 54 6.04 -20.16 18.98
CA ASN A 54 5.40 -21.12 18.08
C ASN A 54 6.44 -21.75 17.13
N PRO A 55 7.24 -22.73 17.60
CA PRO A 55 8.30 -23.36 16.79
C PRO A 55 7.78 -24.10 15.55
N ASP A 56 6.50 -24.49 15.55
CA ASP A 56 5.81 -25.08 14.39
C ASP A 56 5.47 -24.02 13.32
N CYS A 57 5.51 -22.74 13.68
CA CYS A 57 5.27 -21.61 12.79
C CYS A 57 6.62 -21.06 12.31
N ASN A 58 7.25 -21.80 11.41
CA ASN A 58 8.55 -21.48 10.84
C ASN A 58 8.44 -21.33 9.31
N TRP A 59 9.40 -20.63 8.71
CA TRP A 59 9.51 -20.49 7.26
C TRP A 59 10.56 -21.45 6.73
N THR A 60 10.26 -22.12 5.62
CA THR A 60 11.25 -23.01 5.02
C THR A 60 12.36 -22.22 4.34
N VAL A 61 13.49 -22.87 4.09
CA VAL A 61 14.61 -22.22 3.41
C VAL A 61 14.18 -21.71 2.03
N GLU A 62 13.42 -22.53 1.32
CA GLU A 62 12.89 -22.26 -0.02
C GLU A 62 11.94 -21.06 -0.02
N GLU A 63 11.09 -20.92 1.00
CA GLU A 63 10.16 -19.80 1.11
C GLU A 63 10.88 -18.46 1.26
N VAL A 64 11.95 -18.42 2.06
CA VAL A 64 12.77 -17.22 2.27
C VAL A 64 13.61 -16.91 1.03
N GLU A 65 14.24 -17.92 0.41
CA GLU A 65 15.01 -17.72 -0.82
C GLU A 65 14.14 -17.25 -1.98
N ASP A 66 12.91 -17.74 -2.09
CA ASP A 66 11.94 -17.28 -3.09
C ASP A 66 11.54 -15.81 -2.86
N LEU A 67 11.37 -15.38 -1.61
CA LEU A 67 11.11 -13.96 -1.27
C LEU A 67 12.30 -13.05 -1.59
N GLU A 68 13.52 -13.51 -1.31
CA GLU A 68 14.76 -12.80 -1.67
C GLU A 68 14.89 -12.69 -3.20
N LYS A 69 14.67 -13.78 -3.94
CA LYS A 69 14.70 -13.80 -5.41
C LYS A 69 13.65 -12.87 -6.02
N LYS A 70 12.47 -12.78 -5.40
CA LYS A 70 11.42 -11.83 -5.79
C LYS A 70 11.72 -10.39 -5.37
N GLY A 71 12.79 -10.15 -4.62
CA GLY A 71 13.24 -8.82 -4.19
C GLY A 71 12.39 -8.18 -3.09
N PHE A 72 11.61 -8.98 -2.35
CA PHE A 72 10.83 -8.47 -1.21
C PHE A 72 11.64 -8.34 0.07
N ILE A 73 12.73 -9.10 0.16
CA ILE A 73 13.66 -9.07 1.28
C ILE A 73 15.10 -9.07 0.77
N ILE A 74 16.01 -8.56 1.60
CA ILE A 74 17.45 -8.77 1.50
C ILE A 74 17.84 -9.65 2.69
N ASN A 75 18.45 -10.80 2.43
CA ASN A 75 18.88 -11.69 3.48
C ASN A 75 20.41 -11.65 3.58
N TYR A 76 20.96 -11.14 4.69
CA TYR A 76 22.42 -11.14 4.89
C TYR A 76 22.98 -12.53 5.27
N LYS A 77 22.23 -13.60 4.97
CA LYS A 77 22.56 -15.04 5.07
C LYS A 77 23.59 -15.33 6.15
N THR A 78 23.17 -15.36 7.40
CA THR A 78 23.72 -16.35 8.32
C THR A 78 22.71 -17.47 8.42
N LEU A 79 22.82 -18.44 7.50
CA LEU A 79 22.46 -19.80 7.91
C LEU A 79 23.37 -20.13 9.07
N ASP A 80 22.81 -20.60 10.18
CA ASP A 80 23.62 -21.32 11.14
C ASP A 80 24.09 -22.63 10.49
N LEU A 81 25.20 -22.55 9.75
CA LEU A 81 25.88 -23.70 9.13
C LEU A 81 26.61 -24.55 10.16
N THR A 82 26.58 -24.18 11.45
CA THR A 82 27.23 -24.96 12.50
C THR A 82 26.44 -26.21 12.86
N SER A 83 25.16 -26.28 12.50
CA SER A 83 24.41 -27.53 12.66
C SER A 83 24.83 -28.56 11.59
N PRO A 84 25.28 -29.76 12.00
CA PRO A 84 25.64 -30.84 11.07
C PRO A 84 24.42 -31.40 10.33
N ASN A 85 23.20 -31.17 10.84
CA ASN A 85 21.96 -31.60 10.23
C ASN A 85 21.35 -30.47 9.38
N PRO A 86 21.12 -30.69 8.07
CA PRO A 86 20.49 -29.70 7.19
C PRO A 86 19.11 -29.24 7.66
N GLU A 87 18.31 -30.12 8.27
CA GLU A 87 16.99 -29.79 8.82
C GLU A 87 17.01 -28.82 10.01
N ASP A 88 18.14 -28.71 10.71
CA ASP A 88 18.31 -27.85 11.88
C ASP A 88 18.85 -26.45 11.51
N ARG A 89 19.19 -26.24 10.24
CA ARG A 89 19.67 -24.95 9.74
C ARG A 89 18.52 -23.96 9.69
N LYS A 90 18.63 -22.88 10.47
CA LYS A 90 17.62 -21.82 10.54
C LYS A 90 18.20 -20.51 10.05
N TYR A 91 17.35 -19.69 9.46
CA TYR A 91 17.70 -18.31 9.16
C TYR A 91 17.75 -17.50 10.45
N ASP A 92 18.79 -16.67 10.55
CA ASP A 92 18.77 -15.55 11.47
C ASP A 92 17.79 -14.48 10.94
N TYR A 93 16.55 -14.58 11.41
CA TYR A 93 15.48 -13.68 11.03
C TYR A 93 15.75 -12.22 11.43
N GLU A 94 16.73 -11.93 12.28
CA GLU A 94 17.14 -10.54 12.59
C GLU A 94 17.89 -9.88 11.43
N LYS A 95 18.49 -10.70 10.54
CA LYS A 95 19.29 -10.24 9.41
C LYS A 95 18.54 -10.19 8.07
N ILE A 96 17.22 -10.40 8.10
CA ILE A 96 16.37 -10.27 6.91
C ILE A 96 15.81 -8.86 6.82
N ILE A 97 16.29 -8.01 5.92
CA ILE A 97 15.75 -6.66 5.76
C ILE A 97 14.59 -6.68 4.78
N LEU A 98 13.46 -6.06 5.14
CA LEU A 98 12.35 -5.86 4.22
C LEU A 98 12.73 -4.78 3.21
N THR A 99 12.49 -5.02 1.92
CA THR A 99 12.74 -4.00 0.90
C THR A 99 11.55 -3.05 0.79
N ALA A 100 11.77 -1.88 0.20
CA ALA A 100 10.71 -0.95 -0.14
C ALA A 100 9.62 -1.60 -1.02
N LYS A 101 9.94 -2.66 -1.79
CA LYS A 101 8.99 -3.35 -2.68
C LYS A 101 7.71 -3.78 -1.95
N PHE A 102 7.80 -4.31 -0.73
CA PHE A 102 6.62 -4.72 0.02
C PHE A 102 5.87 -3.54 0.65
N SER A 103 6.62 -2.56 1.17
CA SER A 103 6.08 -1.33 1.76
C SER A 103 5.35 -0.49 0.71
N ASP A 104 5.90 -0.39 -0.50
CA ASP A 104 5.30 0.26 -1.65
C ASP A 104 4.04 -0.47 -2.10
N TYR A 105 3.91 -1.77 -1.89
CA TYR A 105 2.65 -2.46 -2.19
C TYR A 105 1.53 -2.10 -1.21
N THR A 106 1.87 -1.75 0.03
CA THR A 106 0.90 -1.56 1.11
C THR A 106 0.62 -0.09 1.41
N TYR A 107 1.60 0.78 1.24
CA TYR A 107 1.50 2.19 1.60
C TYR A 107 2.00 3.13 0.50
N VAL A 108 1.55 4.38 0.59
CA VAL A 108 2.03 5.48 -0.22
C VAL A 108 2.96 6.40 0.56
N GLY A 109 3.93 6.97 -0.15
CA GLY A 109 4.95 7.87 0.38
C GLY A 109 4.45 9.31 0.53
N ASP A 110 5.38 10.21 0.86
CA ASP A 110 5.08 11.63 1.08
C ASP A 110 4.70 12.38 -0.22
N ASP A 111 5.02 11.79 -1.37
CA ASP A 111 4.66 12.24 -2.72
C ASP A 111 3.18 12.01 -3.08
N ALA A 112 2.46 11.15 -2.34
CA ALA A 112 1.07 10.80 -2.65
C ALA A 112 0.14 12.01 -2.77
N PHE A 113 0.34 13.04 -1.95
CA PHE A 113 -0.51 14.23 -2.03
C PHE A 113 -0.23 15.04 -3.30
N MET A 114 1.00 15.04 -3.81
CA MET A 114 1.32 15.73 -5.06
C MET A 114 0.61 15.08 -6.26
N GLU A 115 0.47 13.75 -6.26
CA GLU A 115 -0.34 13.08 -7.29
C GLU A 115 -1.80 13.55 -7.25
N ILE A 116 -2.38 13.73 -6.05
CA ILE A 116 -3.73 14.28 -5.88
C ILE A 116 -3.78 15.73 -6.34
N TRP A 117 -2.79 16.55 -5.96
CA TRP A 117 -2.69 17.95 -6.32
C TRP A 117 -2.68 18.15 -7.84
N GLU A 118 -1.93 17.31 -8.56
CA GLU A 118 -1.82 17.35 -10.01
C GLU A 118 -3.13 17.03 -10.72
N VAL A 119 -3.87 16.02 -10.25
CA VAL A 119 -5.14 15.60 -10.86
C VAL A 119 -6.34 16.45 -10.45
N TYR A 120 -6.25 17.18 -9.33
CA TYR A 120 -7.35 18.05 -8.89
C TYR A 120 -7.46 19.30 -9.78
N PRO A 121 -8.67 19.77 -10.13
CA PRO A 121 -8.82 20.97 -10.94
C PRO A 121 -8.17 22.18 -10.29
N THR A 122 -7.62 23.10 -11.09
CA THR A 122 -7.08 24.37 -10.56
C THR A 122 -8.18 25.33 -10.16
N PHE A 123 -9.28 25.35 -10.93
CA PHE A 123 -10.44 26.19 -10.71
C PHE A 123 -11.73 25.37 -10.81
N ILE A 124 -12.73 25.76 -10.03
CA ILE A 124 -14.07 25.19 -10.06
C ILE A 124 -15.10 26.29 -10.24
N LYS A 125 -16.25 25.95 -10.84
CA LYS A 125 -17.40 26.85 -10.97
C LYS A 125 -18.43 26.54 -9.89
N VAL A 126 -18.79 27.54 -9.09
CA VAL A 126 -19.82 27.46 -8.04
C VAL A 126 -20.78 28.62 -8.26
N ASN A 127 -22.07 28.35 -8.48
CA ASN A 127 -23.10 29.36 -8.74
C ASN A 127 -22.78 30.35 -9.88
N GLY A 128 -22.01 29.91 -10.87
CA GLY A 128 -21.58 30.75 -12.01
C GLY A 128 -20.23 31.43 -11.80
N ASP A 129 -19.77 31.55 -10.55
CA ASP A 129 -18.49 32.16 -10.20
C ASP A 129 -17.34 31.15 -10.25
N THR A 130 -16.16 31.64 -10.62
CA THR A 130 -14.94 30.83 -10.71
C THR A 130 -14.11 31.00 -9.45
N HIS A 131 -13.83 29.89 -8.76
CA HIS A 131 -13.07 29.88 -7.52
C HIS A 131 -11.82 29.00 -7.66
N PRO A 132 -10.70 29.35 -7.00
CA PRO A 132 -9.54 28.48 -6.90
C PRO A 132 -9.92 27.21 -6.13
N ALA A 133 -9.68 26.06 -6.75
CA ALA A 133 -10.04 24.77 -6.20
C ALA A 133 -8.89 24.15 -5.40
N ARG A 134 -7.64 24.39 -5.80
CA ARG A 134 -6.44 24.01 -5.03
C ARG A 134 -6.17 25.06 -3.94
N ASN A 135 -6.91 24.96 -2.84
CA ASN A 135 -7.00 26.01 -1.80
C ASN A 135 -6.29 25.65 -0.48
N VAL A 136 -5.22 24.85 -0.56
CA VAL A 136 -4.41 24.42 0.60
C VAL A 136 -2.93 24.56 0.27
N ASP A 137 -2.10 24.66 1.30
CA ASP A 137 -0.65 24.53 1.15
C ASP A 137 -0.29 23.05 0.96
N PRO A 138 0.38 22.67 -0.14
CA PRO A 138 0.65 21.26 -0.43
C PRO A 138 1.64 20.60 0.53
N ASP A 139 2.62 21.34 1.06
CA ASP A 139 3.63 20.80 1.98
C ASP A 139 3.02 20.54 3.35
N GLU A 140 2.15 21.43 3.81
CA GLU A 140 1.44 21.26 5.08
C GLU A 140 0.31 20.22 4.98
N PHE A 141 -0.45 20.26 3.89
CA PHE A 141 -1.64 19.44 3.75
C PHE A 141 -1.34 17.99 3.36
N GLY A 142 -0.17 17.72 2.77
CA GLY A 142 0.23 16.35 2.42
C GLY A 142 0.25 15.41 3.63
N LYS A 143 0.73 15.89 4.79
CA LYS A 143 0.71 15.12 6.05
C LYS A 143 -0.71 14.82 6.52
N GLU A 144 -1.62 15.75 6.34
CA GLU A 144 -3.03 15.58 6.71
C GLU A 144 -3.72 14.58 5.79
N TYR A 145 -3.48 14.68 4.48
CA TYR A 145 -3.96 13.70 3.50
C TYR A 145 -3.54 12.28 3.88
N LEU A 146 -2.25 12.07 4.15
CA LEU A 146 -1.72 10.76 4.54
C LEU A 146 -2.37 10.21 5.81
N LYS A 147 -2.72 11.06 6.78
CA LYS A 147 -3.48 10.63 7.98
C LYS A 147 -4.89 10.19 7.60
N ILE A 148 -5.58 10.97 6.76
CA ILE A 148 -6.96 10.70 6.34
C ILE A 148 -7.05 9.36 5.60
N ILE A 149 -6.15 9.11 4.64
CA ILE A 149 -6.10 7.84 3.90
C ILE A 149 -5.34 6.75 4.65
N LYS A 150 -4.82 7.02 5.85
CA LYS A 150 -4.02 6.10 6.67
C LYS A 150 -2.81 5.52 5.93
N LYS A 151 -2.21 6.33 5.05
CA LYS A 151 -1.16 5.96 4.09
C LYS A 151 -1.51 4.79 3.18
N ASP A 152 -2.78 4.40 3.10
CA ASP A 152 -3.22 3.22 2.37
C ASP A 152 -3.10 3.46 0.86
N ARG A 153 -2.26 2.67 0.17
CA ARG A 153 -2.05 2.84 -1.27
C ARG A 153 -3.32 2.61 -2.08
N GLN A 154 -4.15 1.69 -1.64
CA GLN A 154 -5.36 1.33 -2.37
C GLN A 154 -6.39 2.45 -2.27
N GLN A 155 -6.50 3.06 -1.10
CA GLN A 155 -7.29 4.26 -0.88
C GLN A 155 -6.74 5.43 -1.68
N HIS A 156 -5.42 5.63 -1.72
CA HIS A 156 -4.80 6.67 -2.53
C HIS A 156 -5.19 6.55 -4.02
N GLU A 157 -4.97 5.38 -4.62
CA GLU A 157 -5.34 5.12 -6.02
C GLU A 157 -6.83 5.34 -6.28
N LYS A 158 -7.69 4.90 -5.35
CA LYS A 158 -9.13 5.10 -5.43
C LYS A 158 -9.50 6.58 -5.45
N VAL A 159 -8.97 7.36 -4.50
CA VAL A 159 -9.19 8.81 -4.43
C VAL A 159 -8.72 9.50 -5.71
N LYS A 160 -7.53 9.15 -6.19
CA LYS A 160 -6.92 9.71 -7.40
C LYS A 160 -7.81 9.49 -8.64
N GLU A 161 -8.27 8.25 -8.85
CA GLU A 161 -9.10 7.90 -10.00
C GLU A 161 -10.51 8.51 -9.94
N ILE A 162 -11.13 8.56 -8.75
CA ILE A 162 -12.41 9.24 -8.57
C ILE A 162 -12.25 10.74 -8.87
N ILE A 163 -11.18 11.38 -8.41
CA ILE A 163 -10.92 12.79 -8.73
C ILE A 163 -10.78 12.99 -10.24
N LYS A 164 -10.03 12.14 -10.96
CA LYS A 164 -9.93 12.22 -12.43
C LYS A 164 -11.29 12.11 -13.10
N TYR A 165 -12.10 11.14 -12.69
CA TYR A 165 -13.47 10.96 -13.18
C TYR A 165 -14.32 12.21 -12.95
N LEU A 166 -14.42 12.69 -11.71
CA LEU A 166 -15.24 13.86 -11.36
C LEU A 166 -14.76 15.14 -12.05
N SER A 167 -13.45 15.29 -12.20
CA SER A 167 -12.84 16.41 -12.93
C SER A 167 -13.24 16.39 -14.40
N SER A 168 -13.17 15.21 -15.06
CA SER A 168 -13.57 15.04 -16.46
C SER A 168 -15.05 15.36 -16.71
N LYS A 169 -15.90 15.20 -15.69
CA LYS A 169 -17.34 15.46 -15.73
C LYS A 169 -17.74 16.84 -15.18
N GLY A 170 -16.78 17.63 -14.66
CA GLY A 170 -17.05 18.93 -14.05
C GLY A 170 -17.91 18.87 -12.78
N LEU A 171 -17.89 17.73 -12.07
CA LEU A 171 -18.73 17.45 -10.90
C LEU A 171 -18.13 17.95 -9.59
N ILE A 172 -16.84 18.32 -9.59
CA ILE A 172 -16.19 18.89 -8.40
C ILE A 172 -16.67 20.32 -8.18
N LYS A 173 -17.31 20.57 -7.03
CA LYS A 173 -17.86 21.88 -6.60
C LYS A 173 -17.28 22.42 -5.30
N LYS A 174 -16.26 21.75 -4.74
CA LYS A 174 -15.62 22.16 -3.47
C LYS A 174 -14.11 22.30 -3.67
N GLY A 175 -13.47 23.10 -2.81
CA GLY A 175 -12.01 23.17 -2.77
C GLY A 175 -11.40 21.86 -2.25
N LEU A 176 -10.18 21.58 -2.71
CA LEU A 176 -9.41 20.36 -2.44
C LEU A 176 -9.35 20.04 -0.95
N GLY A 177 -9.06 21.05 -0.12
CA GLY A 177 -8.92 20.82 1.33
C GLY A 177 -10.21 20.30 1.96
N ARG A 178 -11.36 20.84 1.53
CA ARG A 178 -12.68 20.43 2.03
C ARG A 178 -13.09 19.08 1.46
N PHE A 179 -12.92 18.89 0.15
CA PHE A 179 -13.21 17.63 -0.52
C PHE A 179 -12.47 16.45 0.14
N ILE A 180 -11.19 16.66 0.48
CA ILE A 180 -10.38 15.61 1.11
C ILE A 180 -10.79 15.37 2.57
N LYS A 181 -10.98 16.43 3.36
CA LYS A 181 -11.37 16.31 4.78
C LYS A 181 -12.74 15.69 4.98
N GLU A 182 -13.70 16.02 4.11
CA GLU A 182 -15.07 15.50 4.16
C GLU A 182 -15.19 14.10 3.52
N ARG A 183 -14.09 13.56 2.96
CA ARG A 183 -14.07 12.28 2.24
C ARG A 183 -15.11 12.23 1.12
N ASP A 184 -15.26 13.34 0.40
CA ASP A 184 -16.30 13.49 -0.63
C ASP A 184 -16.23 12.42 -1.72
N TRP A 185 -15.06 11.87 -2.00
CA TRP A 185 -14.89 10.78 -2.97
C TRP A 185 -15.73 9.53 -2.62
N GLU A 186 -16.06 9.31 -1.36
CA GLU A 186 -16.79 8.13 -0.90
C GLU A 186 -18.23 8.10 -1.44
N ALA A 187 -18.83 9.28 -1.58
CA ALA A 187 -20.16 9.41 -2.16
C ALA A 187 -20.21 9.06 -3.65
N TRP A 188 -19.06 9.02 -4.34
CA TRP A 188 -18.95 8.79 -5.77
C TRP A 188 -18.46 7.39 -6.14
N GLU A 189 -18.21 6.54 -5.17
CA GLU A 189 -17.61 5.21 -5.40
C GLU A 189 -18.49 4.33 -6.29
N GLU A 190 -19.77 4.21 -5.96
CA GLU A 190 -20.70 3.39 -6.72
C GLU A 190 -20.85 3.85 -8.18
N GLU A 191 -20.92 5.17 -8.38
CA GLU A 191 -21.05 5.76 -9.71
C GLU A 191 -19.77 5.59 -10.53
N TYR A 192 -18.61 5.79 -9.90
CA TYR A 192 -17.32 5.54 -10.51
C TYR A 192 -17.15 4.06 -10.92
N HIS A 193 -17.59 3.10 -10.09
CA HIS A 193 -17.54 1.67 -10.44
C HIS A 193 -18.41 1.33 -11.65
N LYS A 194 -19.62 1.92 -11.75
CA LYS A 194 -20.48 1.76 -12.94
C LYS A 194 -19.81 2.32 -14.20
N TYR A 195 -19.20 3.50 -14.09
CA TYR A 195 -18.45 4.12 -15.18
C TYR A 195 -17.28 3.24 -15.65
N LYS A 196 -16.44 2.76 -14.71
CA LYS A 196 -15.28 1.92 -15.03
C LYS A 196 -15.65 0.60 -15.70
N ASN A 197 -16.74 -0.03 -15.25
CA ASN A 197 -17.23 -1.27 -15.84
C ASN A 197 -17.73 -1.06 -17.28
N ASN A 198 -18.40 0.06 -17.56
CA ASN A 198 -18.86 0.39 -18.90
C ASN A 198 -17.72 0.74 -19.86
N ASP A 199 -16.69 1.46 -19.39
CA ASP A 199 -15.51 1.77 -20.21
C ASP A 199 -14.72 0.51 -20.58
N ASN A 200 -14.59 -0.45 -19.66
CA ASN A 200 -13.95 -1.75 -19.94
C ASN A 200 -14.71 -2.58 -20.99
N LEU A 201 -16.05 -2.57 -20.94
CA LEU A 201 -16.89 -3.24 -21.95
C LEU A 201 -16.73 -2.60 -23.35
N ASN A 202 -16.67 -1.27 -23.41
CA ASN A 202 -16.51 -0.54 -24.67
C ASN A 202 -15.12 -0.70 -25.30
N ASN A 203 -14.07 -0.86 -24.49
CA ASN A 203 -12.71 -1.09 -24.99
C ASN A 203 -12.49 -2.53 -25.50
N ASN A 204 -13.12 -3.53 -24.88
CA ASN A 204 -13.06 -4.92 -25.36
C ASN A 204 -13.86 -5.18 -26.65
N GLY A 205 -14.84 -4.33 -26.97
CA GLY A 205 -15.59 -4.39 -28.23
C GLY A 205 -14.85 -3.84 -29.46
N ARG A 206 -13.71 -3.14 -29.27
CA ARG A 206 -12.94 -2.50 -30.36
C ARG A 206 -11.76 -3.34 -30.89
N VAL A 207 -11.48 -4.50 -30.30
CA VAL A 207 -10.36 -5.38 -30.73
C VAL A 207 -10.80 -6.42 -31.78
N SER A 208 -12.05 -6.35 -32.25
CA SER A 208 -12.60 -7.29 -33.23
C SER A 208 -12.93 -6.61 -34.55
N LEU A 209 -11.92 -6.14 -35.30
CA LEU A 209 -11.99 -5.90 -36.74
C LEU A 209 -10.63 -6.14 -37.39
#